data_AF-A0A0F8YIP0-F1
#
_entry.id   AF-A0A0F8YIP0-F1
#
_cell.length_a   1.000
_cell.length_b   1.000
_cell.length_c   1.000
_cell.angle_alpha   90.00
_cell.angle_beta   90.00
_cell.angle_gamma   90.00
#
_symmetry.space_group_name_H-M   'P 1'
#
loop_
_entity.id
_entity.type
_entity.pdbx_description
1 polymer ?
#
loop_
_entity_poly.entity_id
_entity_poly.type
_entity_poly.pdbx_seq_one_letter_code
_entity_poly.pdbx_strand_id
1 'polypeptide(L)'
;MDTRIKVIATQGFFIGDGMKKHLDLTGKKFGRLTVLEDSKKRQFGKIIWDCLCYCGGIKAILSSNLTTGNTKSCGCLNREVTKNRSLKHGSSGKKDRTYECWEEAEEGHKKILKKQEEETP
;
A
#
# COMPACT_ATOMS: atom_id res chain seq x y z
N MET A 1 42.72 32.89 56.49
CA MET A 1 43.36 31.65 56.02
C MET A 1 42.31 30.93 55.19
N ASP A 2 42.62 30.80 53.90
CA ASP A 2 42.05 29.91 52.89
C ASP A 2 40.59 30.01 52.42
N THR A 3 40.44 30.81 51.36
CA THR A 3 39.98 30.43 50.01
C THR A 3 39.23 29.11 49.75
N ARG A 4 38.17 29.25 48.92
CA ARG A 4 37.50 28.23 48.05
C ARG A 4 36.42 27.42 48.79
N ILE A 5 35.19 27.26 48.29
CA ILE A 5 34.78 26.88 46.93
C ILE A 5 33.42 27.52 46.58
N LYS A 6 33.34 28.13 45.40
CA LYS A 6 32.08 28.34 44.64
C LYS A 6 31.65 26.99 44.08
N VAL A 7 30.48 26.47 44.46
CA VAL A 7 29.75 25.51 43.61
C VAL A 7 28.32 26.03 43.40
N ILE A 8 28.22 26.76 42.29
CA ILE A 8 27.17 26.75 41.28
C ILE A 8 25.94 25.85 41.52
N ALA A 9 24.78 26.44 41.20
CA ALA A 9 23.50 25.79 41.01
C ALA A 9 23.58 24.43 40.31
N THR A 10 22.90 23.42 40.85
CA THR A 10 22.31 22.34 40.06
C THR A 10 21.05 21.81 40.72
N GLN A 11 19.93 22.35 40.23
CA GLN A 11 18.67 21.65 39.97
C GLN A 11 17.85 21.15 41.17
N GLY A 12 16.79 21.92 41.46
CA GLY A 12 15.52 21.32 41.84
C GLY A 12 15.14 20.26 40.80
N PHE A 13 15.07 19.01 41.25
CA PHE A 13 14.60 17.88 40.46
C PHE A 13 13.07 17.92 40.49
N PHE A 14 12.48 18.81 39.71
CA PHE A 14 11.06 18.74 39.37
C PHE A 14 10.87 17.51 38.50
N ILE A 15 10.58 16.36 39.12
CA ILE A 15 9.97 15.22 38.40
C ILE A 15 8.56 15.70 38.04
N GLY A 16 8.45 16.33 36.88
CA GLY A 16 7.18 16.51 36.21
C GLY A 16 6.69 15.13 35.81
N ASP A 17 5.97 14.46 36.71
CA ASP A 17 5.14 13.30 36.39
C ASP A 17 4.03 13.77 35.45
N GLY A 18 4.38 13.86 34.17
CA GLY A 18 3.48 14.10 33.07
C GLY A 18 2.50 12.92 33.01
N MET A 19 1.35 13.08 33.67
CA MET A 19 0.21 12.20 33.54
C MET A 19 -0.10 12.03 32.05
N LYS A 20 0.30 10.88 31.48
CA LYS A 20 -0.05 10.49 30.12
C LYS A 20 -1.56 10.33 30.08
N LYS A 21 -2.27 11.37 29.64
CA LYS A 21 -3.70 11.31 29.38
C LYS A 21 -3.94 10.13 28.45
N HIS A 22 -4.66 9.14 28.94
CA HIS A 22 -5.14 8.02 28.13
C HIS A 22 -6.00 8.63 27.02
N LEU A 23 -5.41 8.76 25.83
CA LEU A 23 -6.10 9.39 24.71
C LEU A 23 -6.97 8.31 24.08
N ASP A 24 -8.24 8.28 24.48
CA ASP A 24 -9.20 7.39 23.87
C ASP A 24 -9.47 7.86 22.42
N LEU A 25 -9.17 6.98 21.48
CA LEU A 25 -9.33 7.23 20.04
C LEU A 25 -10.59 6.58 19.46
N THR A 26 -11.38 5.91 20.30
CA THR A 26 -12.64 5.24 19.96
C THR A 26 -13.56 6.16 19.16
N GLY A 27 -14.08 5.70 18.02
CA GLY A 27 -14.97 6.46 17.15
C GLY A 27 -14.29 7.54 16.28
N LYS A 28 -12.99 7.78 16.43
CA LYS A 28 -12.28 8.73 15.56
C LYS A 28 -12.02 8.15 14.18
N LYS A 29 -12.05 9.02 13.17
CA LYS A 29 -11.75 8.70 11.78
C LYS A 29 -10.35 9.18 11.41
N PHE A 30 -9.54 8.27 10.91
CA PHE A 30 -8.19 8.53 10.40
C PHE A 30 -8.13 8.17 8.92
N GLY A 31 -8.31 9.15 8.04
CA GLY A 31 -8.39 8.91 6.60
C GLY A 31 -9.59 8.03 6.22
N ARG A 32 -9.34 6.80 5.76
CA ARG A 32 -10.38 5.81 5.42
C ARG A 32 -10.66 4.79 6.54
N LEU A 33 -10.04 4.96 7.70
CA LEU A 33 -10.14 4.07 8.86
C LEU A 33 -10.99 4.72 9.96
N THR A 34 -11.88 3.95 10.57
CA THR A 34 -12.70 4.34 11.71
C THR A 34 -12.30 3.47 12.89
N VAL A 35 -11.88 4.06 14.00
CA VAL A 35 -11.50 3.31 15.21
C VAL A 35 -12.76 2.72 15.86
N LEU A 36 -12.80 1.40 16.04
CA LEU A 36 -13.90 0.69 16.69
C LEU A 36 -13.66 0.57 18.19
N GLU A 37 -12.60 -0.13 18.58
CA GLU A 37 -12.32 -0.46 19.97
C GLU A 37 -10.82 -0.64 20.25
N ASP A 38 -10.46 -0.62 21.53
CA ASP A 38 -9.12 -1.00 21.98
C ASP A 38 -9.01 -2.53 21.95
N SER A 39 -8.04 -3.05 21.20
CA SER A 39 -7.78 -4.49 21.08
C SER A 39 -7.24 -5.11 22.39
N LYS A 40 -7.09 -4.30 23.46
CA LYS A 40 -6.48 -4.59 24.76
C LYS A 40 -5.02 -5.02 24.67
N LYS A 41 -4.46 -5.03 23.47
CA LYS A 41 -3.08 -5.38 23.17
C LYS A 41 -2.23 -4.12 23.22
N ARG A 42 -1.06 -4.25 23.85
CA ARG A 42 -0.07 -3.17 23.89
C ARG A 42 1.20 -3.63 23.21
N GLN A 43 1.75 -2.77 22.36
CA GLN A 43 3.02 -3.02 21.70
C GLN A 43 3.90 -1.78 21.88
N PHE A 44 5.16 -1.97 22.31
CA PHE A 44 6.09 -0.89 22.63
C PHE A 44 5.51 0.17 23.60
N GLY A 45 4.70 -0.26 24.58
CA GLY A 45 4.04 0.62 25.53
C GLY A 45 2.89 1.46 24.95
N LYS A 46 2.45 1.17 23.71
CA LYS A 46 1.36 1.87 23.02
C LYS A 46 0.15 0.95 22.83
N ILE A 47 -1.04 1.54 22.86
CA ILE A 47 -2.32 0.85 22.68
C ILE A 47 -2.51 0.50 21.20
N ILE A 48 -2.99 -0.72 20.93
CA ILE A 48 -3.41 -1.17 19.61
C ILE A 48 -4.91 -0.99 19.48
N TRP A 49 -5.32 -0.30 18.43
CA TRP A 49 -6.71 0.01 18.13
C TRP A 49 -7.19 -0.82 16.95
N ASP A 50 -8.33 -1.47 17.10
CA ASP A 50 -9.00 -2.15 16.00
C ASP A 50 -9.79 -1.13 15.19
N CYS A 51 -9.40 -0.99 13.92
CA CYS A 51 -9.93 0.03 13.03
C CYS A 51 -10.68 -0.61 11.86
N LEU A 52 -11.92 -0.20 11.64
CA LEU A 52 -12.71 -0.54 10.46
C LEU A 52 -12.34 0.37 9.30
N CYS A 53 -11.85 -0.21 8.22
CA CYS A 53 -11.65 0.53 6.98
C CYS A 53 -12.96 0.64 6.20
N TYR A 54 -13.10 1.69 5.40
CA TYR A 54 -14.17 1.82 4.40
C TYR A 54 -14.27 0.60 3.44
N CYS A 55 -13.16 -0.13 3.26
CA CYS A 55 -13.11 -1.38 2.49
C CYS A 55 -13.90 -2.54 3.14
N GLY A 56 -14.39 -2.38 4.38
CA GLY A 56 -14.97 -3.43 5.22
C GLY A 56 -13.93 -4.25 6.01
N GLY A 57 -12.64 -4.05 5.75
CA GLY A 57 -11.56 -4.74 6.46
C GLY A 57 -11.27 -4.14 7.82
N ILE A 58 -11.17 -4.98 8.84
CA ILE A 58 -10.75 -4.61 10.20
C ILE A 58 -9.23 -4.77 10.29
N LYS A 59 -8.55 -3.79 10.89
CA LYS A 59 -7.09 -3.82 11.06
C LYS A 59 -6.69 -3.29 12.42
N ALA A 60 -5.87 -4.07 13.12
CA ALA A 60 -5.20 -3.68 14.35
C ALA A 60 -4.05 -2.71 14.04
N ILE A 61 -4.11 -1.47 14.55
CA ILE A 61 -3.14 -0.41 14.26
C ILE A 61 -2.67 0.21 15.58
N LEU A 62 -1.36 0.44 15.71
CA LEU A 62 -0.83 1.14 16.88
C LEU A 62 -1.33 2.58 16.91
N SER A 63 -1.61 3.09 18.11
CA SER A 63 -1.99 4.49 18.33
C SER A 63 -1.02 5.47 17.68
N SER A 64 0.29 5.22 17.72
CA SER A 64 1.26 6.09 17.06
C SER A 64 1.11 6.15 15.56
N ASN A 65 0.74 5.05 14.91
CA ASN A 65 0.58 5.01 13.45
C ASN A 65 -0.70 5.72 13.00
N LEU A 66 -1.71 5.79 13.88
CA LEU A 66 -2.90 6.62 13.69
C LEU A 66 -2.55 8.10 13.86
N THR A 67 -1.83 8.47 14.92
CA THR A 67 -1.45 9.86 15.20
C THR A 67 -0.47 10.44 14.20
N THR A 68 0.56 9.69 13.78
CA THR A 68 1.50 10.15 12.74
C THR A 68 0.90 10.10 11.34
N GLY A 69 -0.25 9.43 11.15
CA GLY A 69 -0.90 9.30 9.85
C GLY A 69 -0.18 8.34 8.90
N ASN A 70 0.72 7.49 9.40
CA ASN A 70 1.40 6.47 8.59
C ASN A 70 0.42 5.43 8.03
N THR A 71 -0.66 5.13 8.74
CA THR A 71 -1.66 4.15 8.30
C THR A 71 -3.00 4.83 8.03
N LYS A 72 -3.31 5.06 6.76
CA LYS A 72 -4.55 5.73 6.29
C LYS A 72 -5.59 4.78 5.69
N SER A 73 -5.21 3.52 5.44
CA SER A 73 -6.09 2.49 4.85
C SER A 73 -5.68 1.06 5.26
N CYS A 74 -6.60 0.10 5.07
CA CYS A 74 -6.36 -1.32 5.28
C CYS A 74 -5.25 -1.89 4.35
N GLY A 75 -4.92 -1.18 3.26
CA GLY A 75 -4.13 -1.67 2.12
C GLY A 75 -4.96 -1.75 0.83
N CYS A 76 -6.28 -1.53 0.90
CA CYS A 76 -7.19 -1.54 -0.25
C CYS A 76 -6.77 -0.55 -1.33
N LEU A 77 -6.37 0.66 -0.95
CA LEU A 77 -5.96 1.70 -1.90
C LEU A 77 -4.78 1.22 -2.77
N ASN A 78 -3.79 0.56 -2.15
CA ASN A 78 -2.63 0.08 -2.89
C ASN A 78 -3.02 -1.09 -3.81
N ARG A 79 -3.93 -1.97 -3.37
CA ARG A 79 -4.46 -3.07 -4.19
C ARG A 79 -5.23 -2.55 -5.40
N GLU A 80 -6.06 -1.54 -5.23
CA GLU A 80 -6.79 -0.87 -6.32
C GLU A 80 -5.83 -0.27 -7.35
N VAL A 81 -4.82 0.48 -6.89
CA VAL A 81 -3.83 1.12 -7.75
C VAL A 81 -3.00 0.09 -8.52
N THR A 82 -2.51 -0.97 -7.85
CA THR A 82 -1.74 -2.04 -8.51
C THR A 82 -2.59 -2.77 -9.54
N LYS A 83 -3.84 -3.14 -9.19
CA LYS A 83 -4.76 -3.78 -10.13
C LYS A 83 -4.93 -2.92 -11.38
N ASN A 84 -5.20 -1.62 -11.21
CA ASN A 84 -5.39 -0.71 -12.34
C ASN A 84 -4.14 -0.55 -13.21
N ARG A 85 -2.94 -0.58 -12.61
CA ARG A 85 -1.67 -0.55 -13.35
C ARG A 85 -1.47 -1.83 -14.17
N SER A 86 -1.82 -2.99 -13.62
CA SER A 86 -1.63 -4.29 -14.27
C SER A 86 -2.62 -4.61 -15.38
N LEU A 87 -3.76 -3.90 -15.48
CA LEU A 87 -4.73 -4.06 -16.58
C LEU A 87 -4.15 -3.66 -17.94
N LYS A 88 -3.14 -2.79 -17.95
CA LYS A 88 -2.41 -2.45 -19.18
C LYS A 88 -1.20 -3.37 -19.28
N HIS A 89 -1.39 -4.56 -19.83
CA HIS A 89 -0.27 -5.30 -20.40
C HIS A 89 0.29 -4.41 -21.52
N GLY A 90 1.61 -4.25 -21.61
CA GLY A 90 2.29 -3.38 -22.59
C GLY A 90 2.10 -3.77 -24.07
N SER A 91 0.99 -4.41 -24.42
CA SER A 91 0.56 -4.74 -25.77
C SER A 91 -0.18 -3.54 -26.37
N SER A 92 0.55 -2.43 -26.50
CA SER A 92 0.07 -1.23 -27.18
C SER A 92 -0.01 -1.50 -28.68
N GLY A 93 -1.14 -2.00 -29.16
CA GLY A 93 -1.75 -1.66 -30.46
C GLY A 93 -0.89 -1.76 -31.71
N LYS A 94 0.11 -2.65 -31.79
CA LYS A 94 0.80 -2.97 -33.04
C LYS A 94 0.29 -4.31 -33.53
N LYS A 95 -0.05 -4.42 -34.81
CA LYS A 95 -0.20 -5.71 -35.49
C LYS A 95 1.09 -6.48 -35.23
N ASP A 96 1.02 -7.54 -34.45
CA ASP A 96 2.14 -8.42 -34.22
C ASP A 96 2.42 -9.21 -35.51
N ARG A 97 3.71 -9.35 -35.85
CA ARG A 97 4.23 -10.04 -37.05
C ARG A 97 3.74 -11.49 -37.22
N THR A 98 3.09 -12.01 -36.18
CA THR A 98 2.46 -13.32 -36.09
C THR A 98 1.26 -13.44 -37.03
N TYR A 99 0.53 -12.35 -37.33
CA TYR A 99 -0.58 -12.36 -38.29
C TYR A 99 -0.14 -12.17 -39.75
N GLU A 100 0.93 -11.41 -40.00
CA GLU A 100 1.49 -11.21 -41.36
C GLU A 100 2.06 -12.51 -41.95
N CYS A 101 2.62 -13.39 -41.11
CA CYS A 101 3.18 -14.67 -41.54
C CYS A 101 2.10 -15.68 -42.01
N TRP A 102 0.86 -15.55 -41.55
CA TRP A 102 -0.25 -16.46 -41.93
C TRP A 102 -0.87 -16.10 -43.29
N GLU A 103 -1.05 -14.82 -43.61
CA GLU A 103 -1.64 -14.40 -44.90
C GLU A 103 -0.73 -14.72 -46.10
N GLU A 104 0.59 -14.56 -45.94
CA GLU A 104 1.57 -14.89 -46.98
C GLU A 104 1.62 -16.40 -47.29
N ALA A 105 1.42 -17.25 -46.26
CA ALA A 105 1.38 -18.69 -46.41
C ALA A 105 0.11 -19.18 -47.15
N GLU A 106 -1.05 -18.57 -46.90
CA GLU A 106 -2.30 -18.92 -47.60
C GLU A 106 -2.26 -18.52 -49.08
N GLU A 107 -1.72 -17.35 -49.40
CA GLU A 107 -1.54 -16.87 -50.78
C GLU A 107 -0.59 -17.79 -51.55
N GLY A 108 0.47 -18.28 -50.91
CA GLY A 108 1.40 -19.27 -51.47
C GLY A 108 0.72 -20.60 -51.81
N HIS A 109 -0.09 -21.14 -50.90
CA HIS A 109 -0.80 -22.40 -51.11
C HIS A 109 -1.82 -22.31 -52.26
N LYS A 110 -2.56 -21.20 -52.38
CA LYS A 110 -3.50 -20.95 -53.48
C LYS A 110 -2.81 -20.91 -54.85
N LYS A 111 -1.58 -20.39 -54.93
CA LYS A 111 -0.77 -20.36 -56.16
C LYS A 111 -0.29 -21.75 -56.57
N ILE A 112 0.02 -22.63 -55.61
CA ILE A 112 0.42 -24.02 -55.86
C ILE A 112 -0.77 -24.82 -56.41
N LEU A 113 -1.96 -24.68 -55.81
CA LEU A 113 -3.16 -25.39 -56.25
C LEU A 113 -3.59 -24.99 -57.68
N LYS A 114 -3.55 -23.70 -58.01
CA LYS A 114 -3.86 -23.20 -59.37
C LYS A 114 -2.91 -23.74 -60.44
N LYS A 115 -1.64 -23.94 -60.11
CA LYS A 115 -0.64 -24.48 -61.03
C LYS A 115 -0.86 -25.97 -61.33
N GLN A 116 -1.45 -26.72 -60.39
CA GLN A 116 -1.77 -28.14 -60.59
C GLN A 116 -2.99 -28.36 -61.51
N GLU A 117 -3.90 -27.39 -61.62
CA GLU A 117 -5.08 -27.47 -62.50
C GLU A 117 -4.77 -27.13 -63.97
N GLU A 118 -3.73 -26.34 -64.24
CA GLU A 118 -3.31 -25.96 -65.61
C GLU A 118 -2.39 -27.00 -66.28
N GLU A 119 -1.79 -27.92 -65.50
CA GLU A 119 -0.88 -28.97 -65.99
C GLU A 119 -1.56 -30.35 -66.16
N THR A 120 -2.86 -30.48 -65.87
CA THR A 120 -3.65 -31.70 -66.14
C THR A 120 -4.29 -31.66 -67.54
N PRO A 121 -4.00 -32.61 -68.45
CA PRO A 121 -4.61 -32.70 -69.79
C PRO A 121 -6.11 -32.97 -69.80
#